data_AF-M2Z5T6-F1
#
_entry.id   AF-M2Z5T6-F1
#
_cell.length_a   1.000
_cell.length_b   1.000
_cell.length_c   1.000
_cell.angle_alpha   90.00
_cell.angle_beta   90.00
_cell.angle_gamma   90.00
#
_symmetry.space_group_name_H-M   'P 1'
#
loop_
_entity.id
_entity.type
_entity.pdbx_description
1 polymer ?
#
loop_
_entity_poly.entity_id
_entity_poly.type
_entity_poly.pdbx_seq_one_letter_code
_entity_poly.pdbx_strand_id
1 'polypeptide(L)'
;RRGMWEWLAGPGKVFRHPLPGSTNYMSAYDKQGLLLRSKRQRQDQQNRNADAAIEGKVYTEEEEAEIVQKEREDGLDEVEMQANAAKRAAARQAKADLDARGGMPPERPSDMRPYPLNHNFRSESVLSEDLREELYRQVVLQDQSISTISAAYGVDMRRVAAVVRLKTIEKQWQEEGKQLAKPYNDAVLAMLPQTPFKPHHPTKQIYEHESVNDLPVHASTRHQLFYPVSESRQFTREDAAKAFHENLLPADKRIPHPELIAIEKDRLNNVERRERFENQLRRDAEAKEAKAKAEAKKKAWEEQTQRVVETRRWNFKFQDISWKGGKDGRGRGAVGARYGMPHEDRKRGQVKIPTSVE
;
A
#
# COMPACT_ATOMS: atom_id res chain seq x y z
N ARG A 1 -23.13 12.57 34.49
CA ARG A 1 -23.88 11.30 34.33
C ARG A 1 -25.14 11.48 33.47
N ARG A 2 -26.11 12.34 33.82
CA ARG A 2 -27.33 12.56 33.02
C ARG A 2 -27.05 12.94 31.55
N GLY A 3 -26.23 13.97 31.32
CA GLY A 3 -25.87 14.38 29.94
C GLY A 3 -25.12 13.33 29.11
N MET A 4 -24.40 12.39 29.76
CA MET A 4 -23.78 11.26 29.06
C MET A 4 -24.83 10.29 28.54
N TRP A 5 -25.85 9.96 29.35
CA TRP A 5 -26.93 9.06 28.94
C TRP A 5 -27.84 9.70 27.89
N GLU A 6 -28.11 11.00 28.01
CA GLU A 6 -28.80 11.77 26.96
C GLU A 6 -28.04 11.70 25.63
N TRP A 7 -26.71 11.84 25.66
CA TRP A 7 -25.90 11.69 24.47
C TRP A 7 -25.91 10.25 23.92
N LEU A 8 -25.73 9.24 24.77
CA LEU A 8 -25.75 7.82 24.35
C LEU A 8 -27.10 7.38 23.79
N ALA A 9 -28.20 7.89 24.33
CA ALA A 9 -29.55 7.62 23.85
C ALA A 9 -29.91 8.43 22.59
N GLY A 10 -29.30 9.60 22.43
CA GLY A 10 -29.45 10.48 21.27
C GLY A 10 -28.31 10.29 20.24
N PRO A 11 -27.43 11.28 20.03
CA PRO A 11 -26.41 11.24 18.97
C PRO A 11 -25.47 10.02 19.01
N GLY A 12 -25.15 9.51 20.20
CA GLY A 12 -24.23 8.40 20.40
C GLY A 12 -24.82 7.03 20.05
N LYS A 13 -26.13 6.91 19.84
CA LYS A 13 -26.82 5.65 19.54
C LYS A 13 -26.28 4.97 18.28
N VAL A 14 -25.83 5.76 17.31
CA VAL A 14 -25.28 5.27 16.03
C VAL A 14 -24.00 4.45 16.17
N PHE A 15 -23.28 4.58 17.28
CA PHE A 15 -22.03 3.84 17.52
C PHE A 15 -22.25 2.50 18.24
N ARG A 16 -23.49 2.18 18.63
CA ARG A 16 -23.81 0.91 19.30
C ARG A 16 -23.62 -0.29 18.37
N HIS A 17 -23.92 -0.11 17.09
CA HIS A 17 -23.73 -1.12 16.06
C HIS A 17 -22.88 -0.49 14.93
N PRO A 18 -21.93 -1.24 14.36
CA PRO A 18 -21.15 -0.74 13.25
C PRO A 18 -22.04 -0.47 12.04
N LEU A 19 -21.63 0.50 11.22
CA LEU A 19 -22.33 0.80 9.98
C LEU A 19 -21.91 -0.25 8.94
N PRO A 20 -22.85 -1.00 8.33
CA PRO A 20 -22.50 -2.02 7.35
C PRO A 20 -21.78 -1.42 6.14
N GLY A 21 -20.64 -2.01 5.77
CA GLY A 21 -19.88 -1.62 4.58
C GLY A 21 -19.37 -0.18 4.61
N SER A 22 -19.28 0.44 5.80
CA SER A 22 -18.83 1.81 5.91
C SER A 22 -18.22 2.19 7.26
N THR A 23 -17.29 3.14 7.26
CA THR A 23 -16.72 3.69 8.50
C THR A 23 -17.75 4.49 9.31
N ASN A 24 -17.68 4.30 10.63
CA ASN A 24 -18.62 4.87 11.59
C ASN A 24 -17.89 5.79 12.59
N TYR A 25 -17.12 6.76 12.10
CA TYR A 25 -16.36 7.69 12.94
C TYR A 25 -17.19 8.91 13.34
N MET A 26 -16.82 9.54 14.46
CA MET A 26 -17.51 10.72 14.98
C MET A 26 -17.55 11.90 14.00
N SER A 27 -16.53 12.06 13.15
CA SER A 27 -16.48 13.14 12.16
C SER A 27 -17.49 13.01 11.02
N ALA A 28 -18.05 11.82 10.82
CA ALA A 28 -19.04 11.56 9.78
C ALA A 28 -20.44 12.10 10.12
N TYR A 29 -20.65 12.51 11.38
CA TYR A 29 -21.94 12.93 11.91
C TYR A 29 -21.94 14.41 12.30
N ASP A 30 -23.13 15.02 12.26
CA ASP A 30 -23.36 16.31 12.89
C ASP A 30 -23.55 16.19 14.41
N LYS A 31 -23.78 17.32 15.09
CA LYS A 31 -23.98 17.37 16.55
C LYS A 31 -25.25 16.63 16.99
N GLN A 32 -26.18 16.38 16.07
CA GLN A 32 -27.45 15.70 16.28
C GLN A 32 -27.35 14.19 16.04
N GLY A 33 -26.20 13.69 15.55
CA GLY A 33 -25.99 12.28 15.23
C GLY A 33 -26.53 11.88 13.86
N LEU A 34 -26.76 12.85 12.96
CA LEU A 34 -27.17 12.59 11.58
C LEU A 34 -25.94 12.50 10.68
N LEU A 35 -25.93 11.50 9.81
CA LEU A 35 -24.84 11.24 8.88
C LEU A 35 -24.76 12.34 7.81
N LEU A 36 -23.65 13.07 7.78
CA LEU A 36 -23.46 14.25 6.92
C LEU A 36 -23.59 13.91 5.42
N ARG A 37 -23.04 12.78 4.98
CA ARG A 37 -23.10 12.35 3.57
C ARG A 37 -24.51 11.96 3.12
N SER A 38 -25.35 11.42 4.01
CA SER A 38 -26.74 11.06 3.68
C SER A 38 -27.62 12.30 3.46
N LYS A 39 -27.46 13.34 4.28
CA LYS A 39 -28.20 14.60 4.17
C LYS A 39 -27.94 15.29 2.84
N ARG A 40 -26.68 15.30 2.43
CA ARG A 40 -26.25 15.92 1.17
C ARG A 40 -26.72 15.11 -0.03
N GLN A 41 -26.71 13.78 0.03
CA GLN A 41 -27.28 12.94 -1.03
C GLN A 41 -28.77 13.24 -1.24
N ARG A 42 -29.55 13.46 -0.18
CA ARG A 42 -30.98 13.85 -0.32
C ARG A 42 -31.13 15.22 -0.99
N GLN A 43 -30.27 16.19 -0.65
CA GLN A 43 -30.24 17.49 -1.31
C GLN A 43 -29.83 17.36 -2.78
N ASP A 44 -28.79 16.58 -3.06
CA ASP A 44 -28.30 16.33 -4.42
C ASP A 44 -29.35 15.54 -5.24
N GLN A 45 -30.11 14.62 -4.63
CA GLN A 45 -31.24 13.94 -5.27
C GLN A 45 -32.44 14.86 -5.50
N GLN A 46 -32.74 15.77 -4.58
CA GLN A 46 -33.79 16.77 -4.78
C GLN A 46 -33.44 17.74 -5.91
N ASN A 47 -32.18 18.18 -5.99
CA ASN A 47 -31.68 19.01 -7.08
C ASN A 47 -31.61 18.22 -8.39
N ARG A 48 -31.13 16.97 -8.36
CA ARG A 48 -31.16 16.08 -9.53
C ARG A 48 -32.56 15.75 -9.98
N ASN A 49 -33.56 15.63 -9.11
CA ASN A 49 -34.94 15.40 -9.55
C ASN A 49 -35.55 16.65 -10.20
N ALA A 50 -35.00 17.84 -9.97
CA ALA A 50 -35.35 19.05 -10.72
C ALA A 50 -34.66 19.09 -12.11
N ASP A 51 -33.46 18.52 -12.23
CA ASP A 51 -32.69 18.45 -13.49
C ASP A 51 -32.93 17.15 -14.32
N ALA A 52 -33.34 16.05 -13.69
CA ALA A 52 -33.51 14.70 -14.26
C ALA A 52 -34.87 14.49 -14.95
N ALA A 53 -35.55 15.58 -15.31
CA ALA A 53 -36.49 15.54 -16.43
C ALA A 53 -35.78 15.20 -17.77
N ILE A 54 -34.43 15.14 -17.77
CA ILE A 54 -33.60 14.79 -18.92
C ILE A 54 -32.48 13.83 -18.45
N GLU A 55 -32.64 12.52 -18.76
CA GLU A 55 -31.65 11.41 -18.72
C GLU A 55 -31.09 10.88 -17.38
N GLY A 56 -31.29 9.56 -17.15
CA GLY A 56 -30.62 8.82 -16.07
C GLY A 56 -31.27 7.50 -15.64
N LYS A 57 -31.78 6.67 -16.56
CA LYS A 57 -32.28 5.33 -16.23
C LYS A 57 -31.12 4.33 -16.13
N VAL A 58 -31.08 3.54 -15.05
CA VAL A 58 -30.17 2.38 -14.94
C VAL A 58 -30.90 1.19 -15.55
N TYR A 59 -30.43 0.74 -16.71
CA TYR A 59 -30.99 -0.39 -17.46
C TYR A 59 -30.55 -1.74 -16.87
N THR A 60 -31.42 -2.74 -16.92
CA THR A 60 -31.13 -4.11 -16.49
C THR A 60 -30.32 -4.87 -17.56
N GLU A 61 -29.78 -6.04 -17.20
CA GLU A 61 -29.04 -6.87 -18.17
C GLU A 61 -29.94 -7.40 -19.29
N GLU A 62 -31.22 -7.60 -19.00
CA GLU A 62 -32.23 -8.07 -19.95
C GLU A 62 -32.52 -7.01 -21.02
N GLU A 63 -32.54 -5.73 -20.63
CA GLU A 63 -32.74 -4.59 -21.53
C GLU A 63 -31.48 -4.27 -22.38
N GLU A 64 -30.31 -4.82 -22.03
CA GLU A 64 -29.04 -4.52 -22.71
C GLU A 64 -29.05 -4.98 -24.17
N ALA A 65 -29.61 -6.16 -24.45
CA ALA A 65 -29.68 -6.71 -25.80
C ALA A 65 -30.54 -5.84 -26.74
N GLU A 66 -31.67 -5.33 -26.24
CA GLU A 66 -32.57 -4.45 -26.99
C GLU A 66 -31.94 -3.08 -27.26
N ILE A 67 -31.23 -2.52 -26.27
CA ILE A 67 -30.54 -1.24 -26.41
C ILE A 67 -29.40 -1.35 -27.43
N VAL A 68 -28.62 -2.43 -27.39
CA VAL A 68 -27.53 -2.67 -28.36
C VAL A 68 -28.09 -2.85 -29.78
N GLN A 69 -29.23 -3.52 -29.94
CA GLN A 69 -29.91 -3.60 -31.23
C GLN A 69 -30.33 -2.22 -31.73
N LYS A 70 -30.93 -1.40 -30.86
CA LYS A 70 -31.34 -0.04 -31.21
C LYS A 70 -30.16 0.88 -31.55
N GLU A 71 -29.06 0.82 -30.80
CA GLU A 71 -27.84 1.59 -31.09
C GLU A 71 -27.24 1.20 -32.46
N ARG A 72 -27.39 -0.08 -32.85
CA ARG A 72 -26.98 -0.57 -34.18
C ARG A 72 -27.91 -0.07 -35.28
N GLU A 73 -29.22 0.00 -35.02
CA GLU A 73 -30.21 0.58 -35.94
C GLU A 73 -30.02 2.10 -36.10
N ASP A 74 -29.66 2.79 -35.02
CA ASP A 74 -29.36 4.23 -34.98
C ASP A 74 -28.01 4.57 -35.65
N GLY A 75 -27.25 3.56 -36.10
CA GLY A 75 -26.03 3.74 -36.90
C GLY A 75 -24.79 4.15 -36.11
N LEU A 76 -24.73 3.85 -34.79
CA LEU A 76 -23.53 4.11 -33.99
C LEU A 76 -22.38 3.17 -34.35
N ASP A 77 -21.16 3.69 -34.28
CA ASP A 77 -19.94 2.93 -34.50
C ASP A 77 -19.70 1.90 -33.39
N GLU A 78 -19.02 0.79 -33.70
CA GLU A 78 -18.73 -0.29 -32.72
C GLU A 78 -17.99 0.20 -31.47
N VAL A 79 -17.09 1.17 -31.64
CA VAL A 79 -16.34 1.77 -30.52
C VAL A 79 -17.26 2.55 -29.59
N GLU A 80 -18.24 3.27 -30.15
CA GLU A 80 -19.21 4.05 -29.38
C GLU A 80 -20.20 3.13 -28.65
N MET A 81 -20.65 2.06 -29.31
CA MET A 81 -21.48 1.03 -28.69
C MET A 81 -20.76 0.35 -27.51
N GLN A 82 -19.48 0.00 -27.66
CA GLN A 82 -18.68 -0.55 -26.58
C GLN A 82 -18.51 0.44 -25.41
N ALA A 83 -18.27 1.72 -25.72
CA ALA A 83 -18.16 2.76 -24.70
C ALA A 83 -19.49 2.95 -23.93
N ASN A 84 -20.62 2.91 -24.63
CA ASN A 84 -21.95 3.00 -24.03
C ASN A 84 -22.30 1.77 -23.19
N ALA A 85 -21.99 0.56 -23.66
CA ALA A 85 -22.12 -0.67 -22.89
C ALA A 85 -21.27 -0.62 -21.61
N ALA A 86 -20.02 -0.15 -21.70
CA ALA A 86 -19.15 0.03 -20.54
C ALA A 86 -19.71 1.04 -19.53
N LYS A 87 -20.29 2.17 -20.00
CA LYS A 87 -20.97 3.15 -19.13
C LYS A 87 -22.18 2.54 -18.43
N ARG A 88 -23.02 1.76 -19.14
CA ARG A 88 -24.18 1.06 -18.57
C ARG A 88 -23.76 0.01 -17.56
N ALA A 89 -22.76 -0.81 -17.87
CA ALA A 89 -22.16 -1.78 -16.94
C ALA A 89 -21.60 -1.09 -15.70
N ALA A 90 -20.91 0.05 -15.84
CA ALA A 90 -20.42 0.83 -14.71
C ALA A 90 -21.56 1.40 -13.85
N ALA A 91 -22.67 1.85 -14.46
CA ALA A 91 -23.85 2.31 -13.73
C ALA A 91 -24.53 1.17 -12.95
N ARG A 92 -24.66 -0.02 -13.56
CA ARG A 92 -25.14 -1.23 -12.88
C ARG A 92 -24.26 -1.58 -11.68
N GLN A 93 -22.94 -1.60 -11.87
CA GLN A 93 -22.00 -1.90 -10.81
C GLN A 93 -22.03 -0.86 -9.68
N ALA A 94 -22.12 0.43 -10.02
CA ALA A 94 -22.24 1.49 -9.04
C ALA A 94 -23.53 1.39 -8.21
N LYS A 95 -24.65 0.99 -8.84
CA LYS A 95 -25.90 0.70 -8.14
C LYS A 95 -25.76 -0.52 -7.22
N ALA A 96 -25.19 -1.61 -7.71
CA ALA A 96 -24.93 -2.81 -6.90
C ALA A 96 -24.02 -2.50 -5.69
N ASP A 97 -22.98 -1.69 -5.88
CA ASP A 97 -22.07 -1.26 -4.82
C ASP A 97 -22.78 -0.36 -3.79
N LEU A 98 -23.69 0.51 -4.23
CA LEU A 98 -24.51 1.35 -3.36
C LEU A 98 -25.50 0.48 -2.55
N ASP A 99 -26.16 -0.46 -3.21
CA ASP A 99 -27.14 -1.37 -2.59
C ASP A 99 -26.45 -2.30 -1.58
N ALA A 100 -25.24 -2.80 -1.88
CA ALA A 100 -24.40 -3.55 -0.95
C ALA A 100 -24.02 -2.75 0.31
N ARG A 101 -23.97 -1.42 0.20
CA ARG A 101 -23.74 -0.48 1.31
C ARG A 101 -25.03 -0.01 1.98
N GLY A 102 -26.17 -0.63 1.69
CA GLY A 102 -27.47 -0.25 2.23
C GLY A 102 -27.97 1.10 1.72
N GLY A 103 -27.64 1.47 0.48
CA GLY A 103 -28.07 2.72 -0.17
C GLY A 103 -27.23 3.95 0.19
N MET A 104 -26.16 3.76 0.97
CA MET A 104 -25.31 4.86 1.44
C MET A 104 -24.18 5.19 0.45
N PRO A 105 -23.90 6.47 0.19
CA PRO A 105 -22.76 6.89 -0.61
C PRO A 105 -21.44 6.47 0.05
N PRO A 106 -20.38 6.31 -0.75
CA PRO A 106 -19.04 6.07 -0.21
C PRO A 106 -18.57 7.23 0.68
N GLU A 107 -17.66 6.90 1.57
CA GLU A 107 -17.13 7.82 2.56
C GLU A 107 -16.28 8.89 1.93
N ARG A 108 -16.39 10.09 2.49
CA ARG A 108 -15.53 11.19 2.13
C ARG A 108 -14.27 11.17 2.99
N PRO A 109 -13.17 11.79 2.53
CA PRO A 109 -11.98 11.92 3.36
C PRO A 109 -12.24 12.57 4.73
N SER A 110 -13.25 13.44 4.87
CA SER A 110 -13.68 14.04 6.14
C SER A 110 -14.32 13.03 7.10
N ASP A 111 -15.03 12.05 6.56
CA ASP A 111 -15.80 11.05 7.31
C ASP A 111 -14.85 9.99 7.89
N MET A 112 -13.70 9.77 7.25
CA MET A 112 -12.66 8.84 7.67
C MET A 112 -11.80 9.37 8.83
N ARG A 113 -12.22 10.39 9.57
CA ARG A 113 -11.45 10.97 10.68
C ARG A 113 -11.95 10.44 12.02
N PRO A 114 -11.23 9.54 12.69
CA PRO A 114 -11.67 9.02 13.98
C PRO A 114 -11.70 10.10 15.07
N TYR A 115 -10.82 11.09 14.99
CA TYR A 115 -10.72 12.17 15.96
C TYR A 115 -11.16 13.51 15.34
N PRO A 116 -12.29 14.09 15.76
CA PRO A 116 -12.82 15.32 15.16
C PRO A 116 -11.84 16.50 15.19
N LEU A 117 -11.02 16.61 16.25
CA LEU A 117 -10.07 17.71 16.44
C LEU A 117 -8.77 17.54 15.63
N ASN A 118 -8.44 16.32 15.20
CA ASN A 118 -7.23 16.06 14.43
C ASN A 118 -7.59 15.86 12.95
N HIS A 119 -7.46 16.92 12.16
CA HIS A 119 -7.79 16.90 10.73
C HIS A 119 -6.78 16.14 9.86
N ASN A 120 -5.57 15.91 10.39
CA ASN A 120 -4.48 15.27 9.66
C ASN A 120 -4.58 13.74 9.72
N PHE A 121 -5.00 13.20 10.87
CA PHE A 121 -5.13 11.75 11.02
C PHE A 121 -6.43 11.24 10.40
N ARG A 122 -6.30 10.28 9.49
CA ARG A 122 -7.42 9.61 8.81
C ARG A 122 -7.22 8.11 8.92
N SER A 123 -8.34 7.40 8.96
CA SER A 123 -8.37 5.95 8.80
C SER A 123 -8.21 5.65 7.31
N GLU A 124 -6.99 5.39 6.89
CA GLU A 124 -6.72 4.91 5.55
C GLU A 124 -7.34 3.53 5.32
N SER A 125 -7.54 3.19 4.05
CA SER A 125 -8.13 1.92 3.66
C SER A 125 -7.20 0.75 3.98
N VAL A 126 -7.75 -0.40 4.32
CA VAL A 126 -7.02 -1.66 4.51
C VAL A 126 -7.20 -2.57 3.29
N LEU A 127 -6.25 -3.47 3.04
CA LEU A 127 -6.40 -4.45 1.96
C LEU A 127 -7.59 -5.36 2.25
N SER A 128 -8.48 -5.56 1.27
CA SER A 128 -9.55 -6.58 1.37
C SER A 128 -8.96 -7.98 1.45
N GLU A 129 -9.72 -8.95 1.97
CA GLU A 129 -9.27 -10.34 2.08
C GLU A 129 -8.93 -10.93 0.70
N ASP A 130 -9.78 -10.68 -0.30
CA ASP A 130 -9.57 -11.11 -1.69
C ASP A 130 -8.28 -10.55 -2.27
N LEU A 131 -7.98 -9.27 -2.03
CA LEU A 131 -6.73 -8.66 -2.49
C LEU A 131 -5.52 -9.29 -1.83
N ARG A 132 -5.59 -9.62 -0.52
CA ARG A 132 -4.48 -10.29 0.18
C ARG A 132 -4.22 -11.68 -0.40
N GLU A 133 -5.28 -12.41 -0.71
CA GLU A 133 -5.18 -13.73 -1.34
C GLU A 133 -4.58 -13.64 -2.74
N GLU A 134 -4.99 -12.65 -3.52
CA GLU A 134 -4.44 -12.42 -4.86
C GLU A 134 -2.95 -12.05 -4.83
N LEU A 135 -2.54 -11.14 -3.94
CA LEU A 135 -1.13 -10.79 -3.75
C LEU A 135 -0.29 -12.02 -3.38
N TYR A 136 -0.80 -12.87 -2.49
CA TYR A 136 -0.15 -14.12 -2.12
C TYR A 136 -0.03 -15.07 -3.33
N ARG A 137 -1.12 -15.24 -4.08
CA ARG A 137 -1.19 -16.09 -5.28
C ARG A 137 -0.14 -15.67 -6.32
N GLN A 138 0.00 -14.38 -6.59
CA GLN A 138 0.95 -13.88 -7.59
C GLN A 138 2.41 -14.05 -7.15
N VAL A 139 2.73 -13.76 -5.89
CA VAL A 139 4.10 -13.92 -5.39
C VAL A 139 4.49 -15.40 -5.29
N VAL A 140 3.65 -16.23 -4.67
CA VAL A 140 4.04 -17.59 -4.28
C VAL A 140 3.75 -18.62 -5.36
N LEU A 141 2.58 -18.53 -6.03
CA LEU A 141 2.20 -19.53 -7.05
C LEU A 141 2.68 -19.14 -8.46
N GLN A 142 2.72 -17.85 -8.76
CA GLN A 142 3.13 -17.35 -10.10
C GLN A 142 4.58 -16.85 -10.14
N ASP A 143 5.31 -16.89 -9.02
CA ASP A 143 6.71 -16.46 -8.90
C ASP A 143 6.97 -15.04 -9.45
N GLN A 144 5.95 -14.16 -9.37
CA GLN A 144 6.09 -12.78 -9.79
C GLN A 144 6.90 -11.97 -8.76
N SER A 145 7.66 -11.00 -9.24
CA SER A 145 8.49 -10.16 -8.38
C SER A 145 7.62 -9.26 -7.49
N ILE A 146 8.03 -9.07 -6.23
CA ILE A 146 7.32 -8.18 -5.29
C ILE A 146 7.26 -6.75 -5.84
N SER A 147 8.30 -6.32 -6.56
CA SER A 147 8.37 -4.97 -7.16
C SER A 147 7.28 -4.77 -8.21
N THR A 148 7.13 -5.74 -9.12
CA THR A 148 6.11 -5.69 -10.18
C THR A 148 4.70 -5.71 -9.60
N ILE A 149 4.45 -6.52 -8.58
CA ILE A 149 3.14 -6.57 -7.91
C ILE A 149 2.85 -5.26 -7.17
N SER A 150 3.84 -4.71 -6.45
CA SER A 150 3.74 -3.43 -5.76
C SER A 150 3.36 -2.30 -6.73
N ALA A 151 4.06 -2.24 -7.87
CA ALA A 151 3.78 -1.29 -8.94
C ALA A 151 2.39 -1.50 -9.58
N ALA A 152 1.99 -2.76 -9.79
CA ALA A 152 0.72 -3.08 -10.43
C ALA A 152 -0.49 -2.73 -9.56
N TYR A 153 -0.45 -3.03 -8.25
CA TYR A 153 -1.59 -2.82 -7.35
C TYR A 153 -1.52 -1.52 -6.55
N GLY A 154 -0.42 -0.76 -6.66
CA GLY A 154 -0.20 0.45 -5.86
C GLY A 154 -0.14 0.12 -4.35
N VAL A 155 0.59 -0.92 -3.98
CA VAL A 155 0.74 -1.40 -2.59
C VAL A 155 2.22 -1.42 -2.26
N ASP A 156 2.68 -0.78 -1.18
CA ASP A 156 4.11 -0.71 -0.84
C ASP A 156 4.75 -2.11 -0.75
N MET A 157 5.96 -2.28 -1.31
CA MET A 157 6.74 -3.52 -1.26
C MET A 157 6.83 -4.10 0.15
N ARG A 158 7.00 -3.24 1.16
CA ARG A 158 7.07 -3.65 2.58
C ARG A 158 5.76 -4.29 3.04
N ARG A 159 4.63 -3.75 2.57
CA ARG A 159 3.30 -4.27 2.86
C ARG A 159 3.02 -5.57 2.12
N VAL A 160 3.38 -5.66 0.83
CA VAL A 160 3.26 -6.92 0.06
C VAL A 160 4.04 -8.04 0.75
N ALA A 161 5.30 -7.78 1.15
CA ALA A 161 6.10 -8.76 1.88
C ALA A 161 5.49 -9.16 3.25
N ALA A 162 4.83 -8.23 3.94
CA ALA A 162 4.11 -8.54 5.18
C ALA A 162 2.87 -9.40 4.92
N VAL A 163 2.09 -9.09 3.89
CA VAL A 163 0.90 -9.87 3.49
C VAL A 163 1.28 -11.29 3.17
N VAL A 164 2.33 -11.49 2.35
CA VAL A 164 2.81 -12.84 2.01
C VAL A 164 3.20 -13.63 3.26
N ARG A 165 3.97 -13.02 4.19
CA ARG A 165 4.35 -13.67 5.46
C ARG A 165 3.16 -14.03 6.34
N LEU A 166 2.17 -13.15 6.45
CA LEU A 166 0.97 -13.41 7.25
C LEU A 166 0.11 -14.49 6.60
N LYS A 167 -0.02 -14.48 5.27
CA LYS A 167 -0.77 -15.49 4.53
C LYS A 167 -0.09 -16.86 4.56
N THR A 168 1.24 -16.95 4.51
CA THR A 168 1.94 -18.23 4.73
C THR A 168 1.61 -18.83 6.09
N ILE A 169 1.57 -18.00 7.15
CA ILE A 169 1.19 -18.47 8.50
C ILE A 169 -0.28 -18.88 8.55
N GLU A 170 -1.17 -18.12 7.90
CA GLU A 170 -2.59 -18.46 7.82
C GLU A 170 -2.82 -19.81 7.13
N LYS A 171 -2.14 -20.07 6.00
CA LYS A 171 -2.19 -21.37 5.30
C LYS A 171 -1.63 -22.49 6.16
N GLN A 172 -0.50 -22.27 6.82
CA GLN A 172 0.06 -23.24 7.77
C GLN A 172 -0.93 -23.57 8.90
N TRP A 173 -1.63 -22.57 9.46
CA TRP A 173 -2.64 -22.81 10.50
C TRP A 173 -3.85 -23.58 9.98
N GLN A 174 -4.25 -23.35 8.73
CA GLN A 174 -5.30 -24.13 8.07
C GLN A 174 -4.87 -25.59 7.89
N GLU A 175 -3.62 -25.83 7.45
CA GLU A 175 -3.04 -27.16 7.31
C GLU A 175 -2.94 -27.89 8.66
N GLU A 176 -2.54 -27.18 9.72
CA GLU A 176 -2.51 -27.69 11.10
C GLU A 176 -3.91 -27.86 11.71
N GLY A 177 -4.98 -27.45 11.03
CA GLY A 177 -6.36 -27.55 11.51
C GLY A 177 -6.70 -26.60 12.67
N LYS A 178 -5.92 -25.52 12.87
CA LYS A 178 -6.17 -24.53 13.91
C LYS A 178 -7.39 -23.68 13.57
N GLN A 179 -8.22 -23.42 14.58
CA GLN A 179 -9.41 -22.58 14.41
C GLN A 179 -9.01 -21.11 14.18
N LEU A 180 -9.40 -20.58 13.02
CA LEU A 180 -9.21 -19.17 12.68
C LEU A 180 -10.32 -18.30 13.28
N ALA A 181 -9.95 -17.08 13.68
CA ALA A 181 -10.89 -16.09 14.23
C ALA A 181 -11.69 -15.37 13.13
N LYS A 182 -12.36 -16.10 12.24
CA LYS A 182 -13.10 -15.53 11.09
C LYS A 182 -14.22 -14.56 11.50
N PRO A 183 -15.11 -14.87 12.46
CA PRO A 183 -16.18 -13.95 12.84
C PRO A 183 -15.66 -12.61 13.37
N TYR A 184 -14.53 -12.64 14.07
CA TYR A 184 -13.86 -11.43 14.54
C TYR A 184 -13.25 -10.64 13.36
N ASN A 185 -12.56 -11.32 12.45
CA ASN A 185 -12.00 -10.70 11.25
C ASN A 185 -13.08 -10.00 10.43
N ASP A 186 -14.16 -10.70 10.09
CA ASP A 186 -15.26 -10.19 9.27
C ASP A 186 -15.92 -8.96 9.92
N ALA A 187 -16.16 -9.02 11.24
CA ALA A 187 -16.73 -7.91 11.99
C ALA A 187 -15.81 -6.68 12.01
N VAL A 188 -14.50 -6.86 12.16
CA VAL A 188 -13.52 -5.74 12.16
C VAL A 188 -13.36 -5.16 10.75
N LEU A 189 -13.26 -6.01 9.72
CA LEU A 189 -13.15 -5.56 8.34
C LEU A 189 -14.39 -4.80 7.88
N ALA A 190 -15.58 -5.15 8.36
CA ALA A 190 -16.80 -4.42 8.07
C ALA A 190 -16.80 -2.99 8.65
N MET A 191 -15.98 -2.70 9.67
CA MET A 191 -15.87 -1.37 10.29
C MET A 191 -14.82 -0.46 9.61
N LEU A 192 -13.92 -1.04 8.80
CA LEU A 192 -12.78 -0.34 8.19
C LEU A 192 -13.04 -0.08 6.71
N PRO A 193 -12.51 1.03 6.15
CA PRO A 193 -12.55 1.22 4.70
C PRO A 193 -11.61 0.20 4.06
N GLN A 194 -12.01 -0.38 2.93
CA GLN A 194 -11.23 -1.42 2.26
C GLN A 194 -10.89 -1.03 0.82
N THR A 195 -9.71 -1.45 0.36
CA THR A 195 -9.39 -1.44 -1.06
C THR A 195 -9.80 -2.78 -1.68
N PRO A 196 -10.85 -2.79 -2.52
CA PRO A 196 -11.39 -4.02 -3.07
C PRO A 196 -10.52 -4.54 -4.22
N PHE A 197 -10.53 -5.85 -4.43
CA PHE A 197 -10.01 -6.47 -5.65
C PHE A 197 -11.17 -6.79 -6.59
N LYS A 198 -11.34 -6.03 -7.67
CA LYS A 198 -12.43 -6.20 -8.65
C LYS A 198 -11.87 -6.35 -10.07
N PRO A 199 -11.30 -7.52 -10.44
CA PRO A 199 -10.66 -7.71 -11.75
C PRO A 199 -11.62 -7.54 -12.93
N HIS A 200 -12.91 -7.79 -12.73
CA HIS A 200 -13.94 -7.70 -13.79
C HIS A 200 -14.69 -6.35 -13.81
N HIS A 201 -14.21 -5.36 -13.04
CA HIS A 201 -14.85 -4.04 -13.06
C HIS A 201 -14.66 -3.36 -14.43
N PRO A 202 -15.73 -2.82 -15.05
CA PRO A 202 -15.69 -2.35 -16.44
C PRO A 202 -14.72 -1.19 -16.68
N THR A 203 -14.53 -0.33 -15.68
CA THR A 203 -13.73 0.92 -15.81
C THR A 203 -12.51 1.00 -14.89
N LYS A 204 -12.46 0.17 -13.85
CA LYS A 204 -11.48 0.33 -12.76
C LYS A 204 -11.18 -1.02 -12.13
N GLN A 205 -10.32 -1.77 -12.81
CA GLN A 205 -9.95 -3.13 -12.40
C GLN A 205 -8.95 -3.12 -11.23
N ILE A 206 -8.10 -2.09 -11.18
CA ILE A 206 -7.06 -1.91 -10.17
C ILE A 206 -7.37 -0.67 -9.35
N TYR A 207 -7.27 -0.81 -8.03
CA TYR A 207 -7.42 0.26 -7.06
C TYR A 207 -6.08 0.46 -6.37
N GLU A 208 -5.41 1.58 -6.67
CA GLU A 208 -4.21 1.99 -5.94
C GLU A 208 -4.52 2.09 -4.45
N HIS A 209 -3.71 1.42 -3.63
CA HIS A 209 -3.92 1.34 -2.19
C HIS A 209 -3.21 2.47 -1.45
N GLU A 210 -1.95 2.72 -1.80
CA GLU A 210 -1.10 3.74 -1.19
C GLU A 210 -0.05 4.26 -2.19
N SER A 211 0.66 5.33 -1.81
CA SER A 211 1.77 5.84 -2.62
C SER A 211 2.97 4.90 -2.54
N VAL A 212 3.36 4.33 -3.68
CA VAL A 212 4.52 3.43 -3.78
C VAL A 212 5.85 4.18 -3.98
N ASN A 213 5.79 5.48 -4.31
CA ASN A 213 6.95 6.29 -4.68
C ASN A 213 7.42 7.24 -3.56
N ASP A 214 6.92 7.05 -2.34
CA ASP A 214 7.26 7.92 -1.21
C ASP A 214 8.75 7.77 -0.82
N LEU A 215 9.46 8.91 -0.84
CA LEU A 215 10.87 8.97 -0.51
C LEU A 215 11.08 9.49 0.92
N PRO A 216 11.83 8.79 1.79
CA PRO A 216 12.19 9.32 3.09
C PRO A 216 13.08 10.56 2.96
N VAL A 217 12.73 11.62 3.68
CA VAL A 217 13.48 12.89 3.70
C VAL A 217 14.83 12.69 4.41
N HIS A 218 15.92 12.76 3.65
CA HIS A 218 17.27 12.61 4.17
C HIS A 218 17.66 13.85 4.99
N ALA A 219 18.49 13.68 6.03
CA ALA A 219 18.89 14.80 6.89
C ALA A 219 19.62 15.91 6.10
N SER A 220 20.50 15.53 5.17
CA SER A 220 21.24 16.48 4.34
C SER A 220 20.36 17.31 3.41
N THR A 221 19.12 16.91 3.11
CA THR A 221 18.23 17.67 2.21
C THR A 221 17.29 18.61 2.96
N ARG A 222 17.46 18.79 4.28
CA ARG A 222 16.57 19.60 5.12
C ARG A 222 16.96 21.07 5.20
N HIS A 223 18.20 21.41 4.88
CA HIS A 223 18.65 22.80 4.90
C HIS A 223 18.23 23.52 3.61
N GLN A 224 17.91 24.81 3.73
CA GLN A 224 17.63 25.65 2.59
C GLN A 224 18.94 26.03 1.91
N LEU A 225 19.06 25.79 0.61
CA LEU A 225 20.27 26.06 -0.17
C LEU A 225 19.94 26.90 -1.41
N PHE A 226 20.63 28.02 -1.58
CA PHE A 226 20.63 28.81 -2.81
C PHE A 226 22.02 28.71 -3.43
N TYR A 227 22.18 27.80 -4.39
CA TYR A 227 23.48 27.48 -4.98
C TYR A 227 23.76 28.40 -6.18
N PRO A 228 24.79 29.28 -6.14
CA PRO A 228 25.09 30.18 -7.25
C PRO A 228 25.62 29.39 -8.44
N VAL A 229 25.03 29.63 -9.62
CA VAL A 229 25.40 28.99 -10.87
C VAL A 229 25.51 30.04 -11.98
N SER A 230 26.20 29.70 -13.07
CA SER A 230 26.16 30.52 -14.28
C SER A 230 24.72 30.67 -14.79
N GLU A 231 24.39 31.83 -15.35
CA GLU A 231 23.09 32.14 -15.95
C GLU A 231 22.65 31.13 -17.03
N SER A 232 23.62 30.52 -17.72
CA SER A 232 23.40 29.54 -18.79
C SER A 232 23.46 28.09 -18.33
N ARG A 233 23.72 27.81 -17.04
CA ARG A 233 23.89 26.44 -16.55
C ARG A 233 22.55 25.72 -16.45
N GLN A 234 22.46 24.54 -17.07
CA GLN A 234 21.36 23.60 -16.82
C GLN A 234 21.60 22.86 -15.51
N PHE A 235 20.85 23.21 -14.47
CA PHE A 235 20.99 22.61 -13.13
C PHE A 235 20.04 21.42 -12.96
N THR A 236 20.61 20.21 -12.89
CA THR A 236 19.84 18.94 -12.86
C THR A 236 19.59 18.41 -11.44
N ARG A 237 18.78 17.34 -11.31
CA ARG A 237 18.58 16.64 -10.02
C ARG A 237 19.87 16.01 -9.48
N GLU A 238 20.77 15.59 -10.36
CA GLU A 238 22.10 15.06 -9.99
C GLU A 238 22.99 16.18 -9.45
N ASP A 239 22.97 17.37 -10.08
CA ASP A 239 23.66 18.56 -9.56
C ASP A 239 23.11 18.98 -8.20
N ALA A 240 21.78 18.98 -8.04
CA ALA A 240 21.13 19.30 -6.78
C ALA A 240 21.52 18.32 -5.67
N ALA A 241 21.57 17.02 -5.95
CA ALA A 241 21.98 16.02 -4.97
C ALA A 241 23.42 16.25 -4.49
N LYS A 242 24.34 16.50 -5.43
CA LYS A 242 25.74 16.83 -5.12
C LYS A 242 25.88 18.15 -4.35
N ALA A 243 25.05 19.15 -4.66
CA ALA A 243 25.03 20.42 -3.94
C ALA A 243 24.62 20.25 -2.48
N PHE A 244 23.71 19.32 -2.17
CA PHE A 244 23.36 18.98 -0.78
C PHE A 244 24.44 18.17 -0.07
N HIS A 245 25.01 17.16 -0.74
CA HIS A 245 26.09 16.33 -0.21
C HIS A 245 26.77 15.51 -1.32
N GLU A 246 28.09 15.34 -1.25
CA GLU A 246 28.91 14.69 -2.30
C GLU A 246 28.44 13.27 -2.66
N ASN A 247 28.14 12.46 -1.65
CA ASN A 247 27.71 11.06 -1.82
C ASN A 247 26.18 10.87 -1.87
N LEU A 248 25.38 11.95 -1.97
CA LEU A 248 23.94 11.82 -2.00
C LEU A 248 23.47 11.42 -3.41
N LEU A 249 22.71 10.34 -3.49
CA LEU A 249 22.05 9.95 -4.72
C LEU A 249 20.84 10.88 -5.01
N PRO A 250 20.52 11.16 -6.28
CA PRO A 250 19.32 11.89 -6.67
C PRO A 250 18.06 11.13 -6.26
N ALA A 251 16.93 11.83 -6.21
CA ALA A 251 15.63 11.23 -5.87
C ALA A 251 15.32 10.01 -6.74
N ASP A 252 15.57 10.11 -8.05
CA ASP A 252 15.28 9.09 -9.06
C ASP A 252 15.93 7.72 -8.79
N LYS A 253 17.08 7.70 -8.10
CA LYS A 253 17.80 6.46 -7.73
C LYS A 253 17.46 5.96 -6.32
N ARG A 254 16.79 6.79 -5.51
CA ARG A 254 16.47 6.49 -4.11
C ARG A 254 15.03 6.06 -3.91
N ILE A 255 14.16 6.28 -4.90
CA ILE A 255 12.78 5.80 -4.84
C ILE A 255 12.76 4.26 -4.73
N PRO A 256 11.73 3.68 -4.10
CA PRO A 256 11.59 2.23 -4.01
C PRO A 256 11.48 1.54 -5.38
N HIS A 257 10.87 2.22 -6.36
CA HIS A 257 10.56 1.70 -7.69
C HIS A 257 11.29 2.45 -8.83
N PRO A 258 12.62 2.37 -8.95
CA PRO A 258 13.37 3.00 -10.05
C PRO A 258 12.96 2.46 -11.44
N GLU A 259 12.45 1.24 -11.51
CA GLU A 259 11.94 0.61 -12.72
C GLU A 259 10.76 1.34 -13.35
N LEU A 260 9.92 2.01 -12.55
CA LEU A 260 8.79 2.80 -13.06
C LEU A 260 9.28 3.97 -13.92
N ILE A 261 10.42 4.56 -13.59
CA ILE A 261 11.05 5.60 -14.40
C ILE A 261 11.51 5.03 -15.74
N ALA A 262 12.04 3.80 -15.76
CA ALA A 262 12.45 3.14 -16.99
C ALA A 262 11.25 2.84 -17.89
N ILE A 263 10.17 2.30 -17.33
CA ILE A 263 8.91 2.04 -18.06
C ILE A 263 8.34 3.33 -18.64
N GLU A 264 8.34 4.42 -17.86
CA GLU A 264 7.84 5.72 -18.31
C GLU A 264 8.70 6.31 -19.42
N LYS A 265 10.03 6.16 -19.35
CA LYS A 265 10.94 6.55 -20.44
C LYS A 265 10.67 5.74 -21.71
N ASP A 266 10.48 4.43 -21.60
CA ASP A 266 10.15 3.58 -22.74
C ASP A 266 8.81 4.02 -23.37
N ARG A 267 7.83 4.43 -22.54
CA ARG A 267 6.56 5.01 -23.00
C ARG A 267 6.76 6.31 -23.78
N LEU A 268 7.57 7.23 -23.26
CA LEU A 268 7.87 8.50 -23.92
C LEU A 268 8.63 8.31 -25.25
N ASN A 269 9.42 7.23 -25.34
CA ASN A 269 10.12 6.85 -26.56
C ASN A 269 9.24 6.05 -27.55
N ASN A 270 7.93 5.96 -27.31
CA ASN A 270 6.96 5.23 -28.13
C ASN A 270 7.28 3.73 -28.31
N VAL A 271 8.01 3.11 -27.37
CA VAL A 271 8.22 1.66 -27.34
C VAL A 271 6.88 0.97 -27.15
N GLU A 272 6.61 -0.09 -27.92
CA GLU A 272 5.32 -0.80 -27.87
C GLU A 272 5.05 -1.40 -26.48
N ARG A 273 3.77 -1.48 -26.07
CA ARG A 273 3.40 -1.99 -24.74
C ARG A 273 3.98 -3.38 -24.47
N ARG A 274 3.95 -4.26 -25.47
CA ARG A 274 4.47 -5.63 -25.35
C ARG A 274 5.98 -5.63 -25.09
N GLU A 275 6.74 -4.88 -25.88
CA GLU A 275 8.19 -4.76 -25.72
C GLU A 275 8.57 -4.15 -24.36
N ARG A 276 7.79 -3.16 -23.88
CA ARG A 276 7.99 -2.60 -22.51
C ARG A 276 7.84 -3.67 -21.43
N PHE A 277 6.85 -4.55 -21.55
CA PHE A 277 6.62 -5.64 -20.61
C PHE A 277 7.76 -6.66 -20.64
N GLU A 278 8.22 -7.06 -21.83
CA GLU A 278 9.36 -7.97 -22.00
C GLU A 278 10.65 -7.37 -21.42
N ASN A 279 10.90 -6.08 -21.66
CA ASN A 279 12.02 -5.35 -21.06
C ASN A 279 11.94 -5.33 -19.53
N GLN A 280 10.74 -5.15 -18.96
CA GLN A 280 10.55 -5.19 -17.51
C GLN A 280 10.81 -6.58 -16.94
N LEU A 281 10.30 -7.63 -17.57
CA LEU A 281 10.56 -9.01 -17.16
C LEU A 281 12.07 -9.33 -17.17
N ARG A 282 12.80 -8.85 -18.18
CA ARG A 282 14.26 -9.00 -18.23
C ARG A 282 14.94 -8.31 -17.06
N ARG A 283 14.58 -7.06 -16.76
CA ARG A 283 15.13 -6.30 -15.62
C ARG A 283 14.85 -7.00 -14.28
N ASP A 284 13.64 -7.51 -14.11
CA ASP A 284 13.24 -8.27 -12.92
C ASP A 284 14.05 -9.56 -12.76
N ALA A 285 14.27 -10.30 -13.85
CA ALA A 285 15.08 -11.51 -13.85
C ALA A 285 16.55 -11.23 -13.49
N GLU A 286 17.14 -10.18 -14.08
CA GLU A 286 18.50 -9.73 -13.76
C GLU A 286 18.62 -9.31 -12.28
N ALA A 287 17.65 -8.59 -11.74
CA ALA A 287 17.62 -8.19 -10.34
C ALA A 287 17.48 -9.40 -9.39
N LYS A 288 16.65 -10.38 -9.75
CA LYS A 288 16.50 -11.64 -9.01
C LYS A 288 17.80 -12.43 -9.00
N GLU A 289 18.47 -12.56 -10.14
CA GLU A 289 19.75 -13.24 -10.26
C GLU A 289 20.85 -12.54 -9.45
N ALA A 290 20.93 -11.20 -9.54
CA ALA A 290 21.89 -10.41 -8.76
C ALA A 290 21.69 -10.60 -7.25
N LYS A 291 20.43 -10.61 -6.79
CA LYS A 291 20.09 -10.87 -5.38
C LYS A 291 20.48 -12.29 -4.96
N ALA A 292 20.15 -13.30 -5.76
CA ALA A 292 20.51 -14.70 -5.50
C ALA A 292 22.05 -14.88 -5.43
N LYS A 293 22.79 -14.25 -6.34
CA LYS A 293 24.27 -14.23 -6.33
C LYS A 293 24.81 -13.56 -5.06
N ALA A 294 24.22 -12.46 -4.61
CA ALA A 294 24.63 -11.76 -3.39
C ALA A 294 24.37 -12.61 -2.13
N GLU A 295 23.22 -13.26 -2.05
CA GLU A 295 22.87 -14.18 -0.95
C GLU A 295 23.77 -15.42 -0.93
N ALA A 296 24.02 -16.03 -2.10
CA ALA A 296 24.94 -17.15 -2.23
C ALA A 296 26.37 -16.76 -1.83
N LYS A 297 26.84 -15.57 -2.24
CA LYS A 297 28.15 -15.03 -1.83
C LYS A 297 28.22 -14.82 -0.32
N LYS A 298 27.14 -14.32 0.29
CA LYS A 298 27.07 -14.13 1.75
C LYS A 298 27.13 -15.49 2.47
N LYS A 299 26.34 -16.46 2.04
CA LYS A 299 26.33 -17.83 2.60
C LYS A 299 27.69 -18.52 2.45
N ALA A 300 28.31 -18.43 1.28
CA ALA A 300 29.64 -18.98 1.04
C ALA A 300 30.70 -18.32 1.93
N TRP A 301 30.62 -17.01 2.17
CA TRP A 301 31.50 -16.31 3.10
C TRP A 301 31.29 -16.78 4.56
N GLU A 302 30.04 -16.95 4.99
CA GLU A 302 29.70 -17.49 6.31
C GLU A 302 30.25 -18.91 6.49
N GLU A 303 30.06 -19.80 5.51
CA GLU A 303 30.56 -21.17 5.54
C GLU A 303 32.10 -21.24 5.55
N GLN A 304 32.77 -20.36 4.80
CA GLN A 304 34.23 -20.30 4.77
C GLN A 304 34.84 -19.75 6.08
N THR A 305 34.17 -18.79 6.71
CA THR A 305 34.68 -18.15 7.93
C THR A 305 34.25 -18.86 9.21
N GLN A 306 33.18 -19.66 9.17
CA GLN A 306 32.63 -20.33 10.34
C GLN A 306 33.00 -21.82 10.36
N ARG A 307 33.93 -22.18 11.24
CA ARG A 307 34.26 -23.58 11.55
C ARG A 307 33.34 -24.11 12.64
N VAL A 308 32.56 -25.15 12.34
CA VAL A 308 31.73 -25.87 13.31
C VAL A 308 32.49 -27.09 13.83
N VAL A 309 32.73 -27.16 15.14
CA VAL A 309 33.32 -28.32 15.83
C VAL A 309 32.20 -29.01 16.61
N GLU A 310 31.77 -30.16 16.11
CA GLU A 310 30.72 -30.97 16.74
C GLU A 310 31.27 -31.71 17.96
N THR A 311 30.53 -31.69 19.06
CA THR A 311 30.86 -32.43 20.28
C THR A 311 29.61 -33.12 20.82
N ARG A 312 29.75 -33.93 21.87
CA ARG A 312 28.64 -34.74 22.42
C ARG A 312 27.43 -33.93 22.89
N ARG A 313 27.62 -32.70 23.39
CA ARG A 313 26.52 -31.86 23.95
C ARG A 313 26.25 -30.59 23.17
N TRP A 314 27.28 -29.99 22.57
CA TRP A 314 27.20 -28.68 21.93
C TRP A 314 28.00 -28.64 20.63
N ASN A 315 27.56 -27.82 19.70
CA ASN A 315 28.32 -27.51 18.50
C ASN A 315 29.00 -26.15 18.69
N PHE A 316 30.33 -26.15 18.75
CA PHE A 316 31.10 -24.92 18.89
C PHE A 316 31.29 -24.29 17.51
N LYS A 317 30.79 -23.07 17.34
CA LYS A 317 30.91 -22.29 16.10
C LYS A 317 32.01 -21.25 16.27
N PHE A 318 33.16 -21.49 15.65
CA PHE A 318 34.29 -20.55 15.63
C PHE A 318 34.19 -19.72 14.36
N GLN A 319 34.03 -18.42 14.48
CA GLN A 319 34.00 -17.51 13.34
C GLN A 319 35.30 -16.73 13.26
N ASP A 320 36.01 -16.85 12.14
CA ASP A 320 37.19 -16.07 11.86
C ASP A 320 36.80 -14.61 11.61
N ILE A 321 37.46 -13.71 12.31
CA ILE A 321 37.18 -12.27 12.28
C ILE A 321 38.44 -11.51 11.90
N SER A 322 38.28 -10.46 11.10
CA SER A 322 39.34 -9.48 10.87
C SER A 322 39.28 -8.38 11.92
N TRP A 323 40.45 -7.91 12.36
CA TRP A 323 40.54 -6.78 13.29
C TRP A 323 40.06 -5.49 12.60
N LYS A 324 38.92 -4.95 13.06
CA LYS A 324 38.30 -3.71 12.55
C LYS A 324 38.31 -2.58 13.59
N GLY A 325 39.35 -2.51 14.41
CA GLY A 325 39.50 -1.50 15.47
C GLY A 325 39.87 -0.09 14.99
N GLY A 326 40.28 0.07 13.73
CA GLY A 326 40.81 1.34 13.23
C GLY A 326 42.16 1.70 13.86
N LYS A 327 42.71 2.87 13.51
CA LYS A 327 44.03 3.32 13.98
C LYS A 327 44.07 3.50 15.51
N ASP A 328 42.96 3.93 16.10
CA ASP A 328 42.89 4.32 17.51
C ASP A 328 42.23 3.24 18.40
N GLY A 329 41.90 2.07 17.83
CA GLY A 329 41.17 1.00 18.52
C GLY A 329 39.66 1.27 18.74
N ARG A 330 39.12 2.39 18.26
CA ARG A 330 37.73 2.85 18.48
C ARG A 330 36.73 2.52 17.36
N GLY A 331 37.06 1.60 16.45
CA GLY A 331 36.21 1.25 15.30
C GLY A 331 34.90 0.56 15.68
N ARG A 332 33.74 1.04 15.18
CA ARG A 332 32.39 0.53 15.52
C ARG A 332 32.20 -0.96 15.25
N GLY A 333 32.87 -1.50 14.22
CA GLY A 333 32.79 -2.92 13.83
C GLY A 333 33.84 -3.82 14.50
N ALA A 334 34.57 -3.34 15.50
CA ALA A 334 35.54 -4.15 16.24
C ALA A 334 34.82 -5.19 17.11
N VAL A 335 35.41 -6.39 17.20
CA VAL A 335 34.89 -7.49 18.02
C VAL A 335 35.67 -7.56 19.33
N GLY A 336 34.95 -7.81 20.43
CA GLY A 336 35.50 -7.93 21.79
C GLY A 336 34.98 -6.87 22.76
N ALA A 337 35.12 -7.12 24.06
CA ALA A 337 34.81 -6.15 25.09
C ALA A 337 35.88 -5.05 25.11
N ARG A 338 35.47 -3.77 25.04
CA ARG A 338 36.40 -2.63 25.03
C ARG A 338 36.99 -2.38 26.42
N TYR A 339 38.29 -2.16 26.50
CA TYR A 339 38.99 -1.76 27.72
C TYR A 339 38.80 -0.27 28.01
N GLY A 340 38.83 0.11 29.30
CA GLY A 340 38.73 1.51 29.73
C GLY A 340 37.31 2.10 29.66
N MET A 341 36.27 1.25 29.55
CA MET A 341 34.86 1.68 29.53
C MET A 341 34.15 1.15 30.79
N PRO A 342 33.77 2.02 31.76
CA PRO A 342 33.02 1.58 32.93
C PRO A 342 31.60 1.14 32.56
N HIS A 343 30.98 0.32 33.41
CA HIS A 343 29.59 -0.09 33.22
C HIS A 343 28.65 1.12 33.14
N GLU A 344 27.77 1.12 32.15
CA GLU A 344 26.79 2.19 31.91
C GLU A 344 25.46 1.95 32.64
N ASP A 345 25.38 0.96 33.52
CA ASP A 345 24.13 0.49 34.13
C ASP A 345 23.40 1.54 34.97
N ARG A 346 24.15 2.53 35.49
CA ARG A 346 23.65 3.65 36.30
C ARG A 346 23.28 4.87 35.44
N LYS A 347 23.56 4.86 34.13
CA LYS A 347 23.18 5.94 33.23
C LYS A 347 21.67 5.89 32.98
N ARG A 348 21.02 7.06 33.08
CA ARG A 348 19.59 7.20 32.77
C ARG A 348 19.37 6.98 31.27
N GLY A 349 18.34 6.19 30.92
CA GLY A 349 17.98 5.94 29.52
C GLY A 349 18.71 4.76 28.85
N GLN A 350 19.51 3.99 29.60
CA GLN A 350 20.18 2.81 29.05
C GLN A 350 19.17 1.71 28.70
N VAL A 351 19.24 1.19 27.47
CA VAL A 351 18.40 0.07 27.02
C VAL A 351 18.97 -1.25 27.55
N LYS A 352 18.17 -1.95 28.37
CA LYS A 352 18.50 -3.27 28.95
C LYS A 352 17.58 -4.39 28.45
N ILE A 353 16.86 -4.12 27.36
CA ILE A 353 15.91 -5.03 26.72
C ILE A 353 16.50 -5.42 25.35
N PRO A 354 16.29 -6.65 24.86
CA PRO A 354 16.76 -7.05 23.53
C PRO A 354 16.28 -6.07 22.43
N THR A 355 17.22 -5.54 21.65
CA THR A 355 16.93 -4.59 20.55
C THR A 355 16.73 -5.26 19.20
N SER A 356 17.03 -6.55 19.10
CA SER A 356 16.84 -7.40 17.92
C SER A 356 16.37 -8.77 18.37
N VAL A 357 15.41 -9.35 17.64
CA VAL A 357 14.96 -10.74 17.78
C VAL A 357 15.07 -11.34 16.39
N GLU A 358 16.04 -12.24 16.22
CA GLU A 358 16.36 -12.90 14.94
C GLU A 358 15.66 -14.24 14.79
#